data_AF-A0A1A8GC69-F1
#
_entry.id   AF-A0A1A8GC69-F1
#
_cell.length_a   1.000
_cell.length_b   1.000
_cell.length_c   1.000
_cell.angle_alpha   90.00
_cell.angle_beta   90.00
_cell.angle_gamma   90.00
#
_symmetry.space_group_name_H-M   'P 1'
#
loop_
_entity.id
_entity.type
_entity.pdbx_description
1 polymer ?
#
loop_
_entity_poly.entity_id
_entity_poly.type
_entity_poly.pdbx_seq_one_letter_code
_entity_poly.pdbx_strand_id
1 'polypeptide(L)' 'GSVEGLLGVGDEILQVNGEMVAGLSLDQVTRLMTRESSASLRILPARRNQR' A
#
# COMPACT_ATOMS: atom_id res chain seq x y z
N GLY A 1 10.47 5.28 -15.99
CA GLY A 1 11.24 5.22 -14.74
C GLY A 1 10.72 4.03 -13.96
N SER A 2 11.55 3.05 -13.70
CA SER A 2 11.15 1.82 -13.01
C SER A 2 10.70 2.16 -11.57
N VAL A 3 9.50 1.74 -11.20
CA VAL A 3 8.89 1.93 -9.85
C VAL A 3 9.50 1.01 -8.79
N GLU A 4 10.57 0.29 -9.13
CA GLU A 4 11.29 -0.59 -8.24
C GLU A 4 11.94 0.24 -7.13
N GLY A 5 11.49 0.02 -5.88
CA GLY A 5 12.10 0.59 -4.67
C GLY A 5 11.29 1.64 -3.92
N LEU A 6 10.08 2.02 -4.37
CA LEU A 6 9.23 2.97 -3.63
C LEU A 6 8.37 2.34 -2.53
N LEU A 7 8.10 1.04 -2.63
CA LEU A 7 7.38 0.26 -1.63
C LEU A 7 8.31 -0.81 -1.06
N GLY A 8 8.50 -0.80 0.25
CA GLY A 8 9.32 -1.77 0.98
C GLY A 8 8.49 -2.68 1.88
N VAL A 9 9.07 -3.81 2.25
CA VAL A 9 8.51 -4.65 3.31
C VAL A 9 8.48 -3.85 4.61
N GLY A 10 7.32 -3.85 5.27
CA GLY A 10 7.07 -3.13 6.52
C GLY A 10 6.40 -1.77 6.36
N ASP A 11 6.25 -1.26 5.14
CA ASP A 11 5.44 -0.07 4.90
C ASP A 11 3.96 -0.38 5.16
N GLU A 12 3.26 0.53 5.83
CA GLU A 12 1.84 0.39 6.09
C GLU A 12 1.04 1.08 4.99
N ILE A 13 0.11 0.35 4.36
CA ILE A 13 -0.83 0.91 3.39
C ILE A 13 -1.98 1.57 4.16
N LEU A 14 -2.23 2.85 3.89
CA LEU A 14 -3.32 3.62 4.50
C LEU A 14 -4.53 3.75 3.55
N GLN A 15 -4.25 3.87 2.25
CA GLN A 15 -5.28 3.96 1.21
C GLN A 15 -4.88 3.23 -0.07
N VAL A 16 -5.88 2.72 -0.78
CA VAL A 16 -5.79 2.19 -2.14
C VAL A 16 -6.81 2.90 -3.01
N ASN A 17 -6.37 3.57 -4.08
CA ASN A 17 -7.25 4.29 -5.00
C ASN A 17 -8.18 5.31 -4.31
N GLY A 18 -7.70 5.92 -3.22
CA GLY A 18 -8.44 6.88 -2.40
C GLY A 18 -9.33 6.25 -1.31
N GLU A 19 -9.45 4.92 -1.26
CA GLU A 19 -10.25 4.21 -0.26
C GLU A 19 -9.40 3.84 0.97
N MET A 20 -9.92 4.11 2.17
CA MET A 20 -9.26 3.76 3.43
C MET A 20 -9.24 2.25 3.64
N VAL A 21 -8.08 1.68 3.99
CA VAL A 21 -7.97 0.23 4.23
C VAL A 21 -8.12 -0.19 5.68
N ALA A 22 -8.17 0.77 6.61
CA ALA A 22 -8.39 0.49 8.03
C ALA A 22 -9.75 -0.19 8.25
N GLY A 23 -9.73 -1.35 8.91
CA GLY A 23 -10.93 -2.14 9.18
C GLY A 23 -11.36 -3.08 8.04
N LEU A 24 -10.66 -3.07 6.89
CA LEU A 24 -10.88 -4.03 5.82
C LEU A 24 -10.11 -5.33 6.09
N SER A 25 -10.68 -6.45 5.63
CA SER A 25 -9.98 -7.72 5.54
C SER A 25 -8.96 -7.72 4.40
N LEU A 26 -8.00 -8.64 4.45
CA LEU A 26 -7.00 -8.81 3.39
C LEU A 26 -7.63 -9.07 2.00
N ASP A 27 -8.71 -9.84 1.92
CA ASP A 27 -9.42 -10.10 0.66
C ASP A 27 -9.98 -8.81 0.06
N GLN A 28 -10.61 -7.98 0.89
CA GLN A 28 -11.15 -6.68 0.46
C GLN A 28 -10.03 -5.77 -0.05
N VAL A 29 -8.92 -5.66 0.68
CA VAL A 29 -7.76 -4.86 0.23
C VAL A 29 -7.18 -5.41 -1.07
N THR A 30 -7.07 -6.72 -1.21
CA THR A 30 -6.56 -7.37 -2.43
C THR A 30 -7.44 -7.03 -3.63
N ARG A 31 -8.77 -7.06 -3.48
CA ARG A 31 -9.68 -6.66 -4.55
C ARG A 31 -9.49 -5.20 -4.97
N LEU A 32 -9.28 -4.28 -4.02
CA LEU A 32 -9.01 -2.88 -4.33
C LEU A 32 -7.73 -2.70 -5.14
N MET A 33 -6.70 -3.50 -4.81
CA MET A 33 -5.40 -3.48 -5.49
C MET A 33 -5.45 -4.06 -6.90
N THR A 34 -6.25 -5.11 -7.11
CA THR A 34 -6.29 -5.86 -8.39
C THR A 34 -7.44 -5.45 -9.30
N ARG A 35 -8.29 -4.51 -8.88
CA ARG A 35 -9.45 -4.07 -9.66
C ARG A 35 -9.05 -3.44 -11.00
N GLU A 36 -7.92 -2.76 -11.03
CA GLU A 36 -7.39 -2.09 -12.21
C GLU A 36 -5.95 -2.54 -12.49
N SER A 37 -5.45 -2.26 -13.68
CA SER A 37 -4.06 -2.55 -14.07
C SER A 37 -3.03 -1.71 -13.32
N SER A 38 -3.48 -0.68 -12.58
CA SER A 38 -2.65 0.18 -11.73
C SER A 38 -3.38 0.52 -10.45
N ALA A 39 -2.64 0.67 -9.35
CA ALA A 39 -3.17 1.14 -8.08
C ALA A 39 -2.35 2.34 -7.56
N SER A 40 -3.05 3.33 -7.02
CA SER A 40 -2.45 4.47 -6.32
C SER A 40 -2.50 4.21 -4.81
N LEU A 41 -1.34 4.28 -4.16
CA LEU A 41 -1.20 3.96 -2.74
C LEU A 41 -0.81 5.20 -1.94
N ARG A 42 -1.42 5.34 -0.76
CA ARG A 42 -0.84 6.17 0.31
C ARG A 42 -0.26 5.25 1.36
N ILE A 43 1.03 5.40 1.60
CA ILE A 43 1.76 4.59 2.56
C ILE A 43 2.28 5.44 3.70
N LEU A 44 2.42 4.81 4.86
CA LEU A 44 3.29 5.25 5.94
C LEU A 44 4.57 4.41 5.85
N PRO A 45 5.72 5.03 5.55
CA PRO A 45 6.98 4.29 5.47
C PRO A 45 7.31 3.61 6.79
N ALA A 46 7.85 2.39 6.72
CA ALA A 46 8.36 1.68 7.87
C ALA A 46 9.38 2.57 8.61
N ARG A 47 9.24 2.70 9.93
CA ARG A 47 10.29 3.35 10.74
C ARG A 47 11.51 2.45 10.70
N ARG A 48 12.43 2.70 9.78
CA ARG A 48 13.79 2.17 9.88
C ARG A 48 14.39 2.84 11.11
N ASN A 49 14.33 2.16 12.25
CA ASN A 49 15.14 2.51 13.40
C ASN A 49 16.59 2.54 12.91
N GLN A 50 17.10 3.74 12.63
CA GLN A 50 18.53 3.98 12.46
C GLN A 50 19.15 3.69 13.82
N ARG A 51 19.58 2.45 14.02
CA ARG A 51 20.44 2.06 15.12
C ARG A 51 21.87 2.03 14.63
#